data_AF-A0A358UYY9-F1
#
_entry.id   AF-A0A358UYY9-F1
#
_cell.length_a   1.000
_cell.length_b   1.000
_cell.length_c   1.000
_cell.angle_alpha   90.00
_cell.angle_beta   90.00
_cell.angle_gamma   90.00
#
_symmetry.space_group_name_H-M   'P 1'
#
loop_
_entity.id
_entity.type
_entity.pdbx_description
1 polymer ?
#
loop_
_entity_poly.entity_id
_entity_poly.type
_entity_poly.pdbx_seq_one_letter_code
_entity_poly.pdbx_strand_id
1 'polypeptide(L)'
;MDNLKKQKLVLAKKSSVISDNSANSIADVASQLKSLSQGNALPSSLMKSWLHVLDCISKWEEQLEEYLNTRYGSRGKKLYSKYRGAFGESYQVMVTPEQAAEDIYDLEASEGKLFISWGKTQKTEKISILKIFSPLSKLPISRVTPVLVHFSFIVEDESSFEIKTAKSAVFLHIFKIRLLNGNIIDNNEMGKMIADCIREALEEKTVHDSLNTLMITAGLATKELELLRTIRNYARQISALPARSEANNTLISHPEASKLLVQIFSSKFSPDNSKRKNLDHLINRFMQYLSSVTSIDEDRTLRVFFNVIESALRTNYFLPESKTIAIKLDCSKIYRMPEPRPWREIYVYGGKVMEGCHLRGGPVARGGIR
;
A
#
# COMPACT_ATOMS: atom_id res chain seq x y z
N MET A 1 6.14 -22.47 -45.05
CA MET A 1 6.00 -22.19 -43.61
C MET A 1 7.10 -21.27 -43.02
N ASP A 2 8.25 -21.09 -43.67
CA ASP A 2 9.33 -20.21 -43.15
C ASP A 2 9.16 -18.71 -43.40
N ASN A 3 8.33 -18.30 -44.38
CA ASN A 3 8.14 -16.88 -44.68
C ASN A 3 7.20 -16.15 -43.68
N LEU A 4 6.26 -16.88 -43.05
CA LEU A 4 5.40 -16.32 -42.00
C LEU A 4 6.13 -16.15 -40.66
N LYS A 5 7.14 -16.98 -40.36
CA LYS A 5 7.96 -16.83 -39.15
C LYS A 5 8.92 -15.64 -39.24
N LYS A 6 9.49 -15.37 -40.43
CA LYS A 6 10.33 -14.18 -40.67
C LYS A 6 9.54 -12.87 -40.64
N GLN A 7 8.30 -12.84 -41.15
CA GLN A 7 7.44 -11.64 -41.07
C GLN A 7 6.97 -11.33 -39.64
N LYS A 8 6.66 -12.36 -38.81
CA LYS A 8 6.33 -12.16 -37.39
C LYS A 8 7.52 -11.66 -36.57
N LEU A 9 8.76 -12.03 -36.91
CA LEU A 9 9.97 -11.58 -36.21
C LEU A 9 10.35 -10.13 -36.55
N VAL A 10 10.05 -9.66 -37.76
CA VAL A 10 10.26 -8.26 -38.17
C VAL A 10 9.18 -7.33 -37.58
N LEU A 11 7.95 -7.81 -37.40
CA LEU A 11 6.89 -7.09 -36.69
C LEU A 11 7.16 -7.01 -35.18
N ALA A 12 7.67 -8.08 -34.57
CA ALA A 12 8.06 -8.10 -33.15
C ALA A 12 9.29 -7.22 -32.83
N LYS A 13 10.23 -7.05 -33.78
CA LYS A 13 11.38 -6.13 -33.64
C LYS A 13 11.03 -4.67 -33.95
N LYS A 14 9.95 -4.39 -34.68
CA LYS A 14 9.45 -3.02 -34.87
C LYS A 14 8.56 -2.55 -33.72
N SER A 15 7.85 -3.46 -33.03
CA SER A 15 7.08 -3.12 -31.82
C SER A 15 7.97 -2.81 -30.61
N SER A 16 9.19 -3.36 -30.54
CA SER A 16 10.12 -3.13 -29.44
C SER A 16 10.96 -1.85 -29.56
N VAL A 17 10.90 -1.14 -30.69
CA VAL A 17 11.64 0.13 -30.92
C VAL A 17 10.73 1.35 -30.78
N ILE A 18 9.42 1.15 -30.64
CA ILE A 18 8.41 2.22 -30.55
C ILE A 18 7.99 2.49 -29.09
N SER A 19 8.35 1.62 -28.13
CA SER A 19 7.90 1.72 -26.73
C SER A 19 8.52 2.88 -25.94
N ASP A 20 9.71 3.37 -26.31
CA ASP A 20 10.46 4.23 -25.39
C ASP A 20 10.62 5.69 -25.85
N ASN A 21 10.29 6.01 -27.12
CA ASN A 21 10.51 7.36 -27.69
C ASN A 21 9.26 8.02 -28.31
N SER A 22 8.08 7.39 -28.24
CA SER A 22 6.87 7.89 -28.90
C SER A 22 5.91 8.64 -27.97
N ALA A 23 5.81 8.26 -26.69
CA ALA A 23 4.90 8.92 -25.75
C ALA A 23 5.31 10.37 -25.45
N ASN A 24 6.60 10.63 -25.22
CA ASN A 24 7.15 11.98 -25.07
C ASN A 24 6.99 12.80 -26.36
N SER A 25 7.21 12.17 -27.52
CA SER A 25 7.04 12.82 -28.84
C SER A 25 5.59 13.22 -29.11
N ILE A 26 4.59 12.40 -28.75
CA ILE A 26 3.17 12.70 -28.98
C ILE A 26 2.67 13.80 -28.03
N ALA A 27 3.08 13.78 -26.76
CA ALA A 27 2.74 14.82 -25.79
C ALA A 27 3.43 16.16 -26.12
N ASP A 28 4.70 16.12 -26.55
CA ASP A 28 5.45 17.29 -27.02
C ASP A 28 4.81 17.88 -28.28
N VAL A 29 4.42 17.04 -29.23
CA VAL A 29 3.71 17.44 -30.46
C VAL A 29 2.36 18.08 -30.09
N ALA A 30 1.57 17.48 -29.19
CA ALA A 30 0.30 18.05 -28.74
C ALA A 30 0.48 19.43 -28.05
N SER A 31 1.54 19.61 -27.26
CA SER A 31 1.86 20.90 -26.63
C SER A 31 2.30 21.97 -27.64
N GLN A 32 3.15 21.59 -28.61
CA GLN A 32 3.63 22.46 -29.68
C GLN A 32 2.48 22.92 -30.60
N LEU A 33 1.54 22.02 -30.90
CA LEU A 33 0.37 22.32 -31.72
C LEU A 33 -0.63 23.27 -31.03
N LYS A 34 -0.76 23.20 -29.71
CA LYS A 34 -1.58 24.13 -28.92
C LYS A 34 -1.00 25.54 -28.89
N SER A 35 0.32 25.68 -29.03
CA SER A 35 0.99 26.98 -29.19
C SER A 35 0.84 27.55 -30.61
N LEU A 36 0.73 26.69 -31.63
CA LEU A 36 0.62 27.08 -33.04
C LEU A 36 -0.80 27.45 -33.47
N SER A 37 -1.83 27.01 -32.75
CA SER A 37 -3.24 27.36 -33.03
C SER A 37 -3.59 28.82 -32.69
N GLN A 38 -2.69 29.58 -32.05
CA GLN A 38 -2.89 31.00 -31.75
C GLN A 38 -2.59 31.97 -32.92
N GLY A 39 -2.28 31.51 -34.14
CA GLY A 39 -2.25 32.47 -35.25
C GLY A 39 -1.72 32.07 -36.62
N ASN A 40 -1.28 30.84 -36.88
CA ASN A 40 -0.79 30.47 -38.23
C ASN A 40 -1.23 29.07 -38.69
N ALA A 41 -1.51 28.95 -39.98
CA ALA A 41 -1.90 27.70 -40.63
C ALA A 41 -0.82 26.62 -40.48
N LEU A 42 -1.22 25.43 -40.01
CA LEU A 42 -0.32 24.32 -39.73
C LEU A 42 0.28 23.72 -41.02
N PRO A 43 1.59 23.40 -41.06
CA PRO A 43 2.22 22.68 -42.17
C PRO A 43 1.54 21.33 -42.45
N SER A 44 1.46 20.93 -43.72
CA SER A 44 0.72 19.74 -44.18
C SER A 44 1.17 18.41 -43.55
N SER A 45 2.43 18.31 -43.11
CA SER A 45 2.96 17.17 -42.36
C SER A 45 2.39 17.09 -40.94
N LEU A 46 2.31 18.23 -40.24
CA LEU A 46 1.71 18.35 -38.90
C LEU A 46 0.20 18.11 -38.96
N MET A 47 -0.48 18.53 -40.02
CA MET A 47 -1.91 18.28 -40.23
C MET A 47 -2.23 16.79 -40.42
N LYS A 48 -1.36 16.04 -41.13
CA LYS A 48 -1.49 14.57 -41.25
C LYS A 48 -1.26 13.85 -39.92
N SER A 49 -0.26 14.26 -39.16
CA SER A 49 -0.05 13.74 -37.80
C SER A 49 -1.23 14.05 -36.88
N TRP A 50 -1.82 15.25 -37.00
CA TRP A 50 -3.00 15.66 -36.25
C TRP A 50 -4.22 14.79 -36.57
N LEU A 51 -4.50 14.58 -37.86
CA LEU A 51 -5.59 13.71 -38.32
C LEU A 51 -5.40 12.27 -37.85
N HIS A 52 -4.16 11.77 -37.81
CA HIS A 52 -3.86 10.44 -37.29
C HIS A 52 -4.14 10.34 -35.78
N VAL A 53 -3.75 11.35 -34.99
CA VAL A 53 -4.04 11.40 -33.54
C VAL A 53 -5.55 11.45 -33.28
N LEU A 54 -6.31 12.25 -34.05
CA LEU A 54 -7.76 12.29 -33.96
C LEU A 54 -8.41 10.94 -34.29
N ASP A 55 -7.96 10.27 -35.34
CA ASP A 55 -8.44 8.93 -35.71
C ASP A 55 -8.16 7.89 -34.61
N CYS A 56 -6.99 7.97 -33.96
CA CYS A 56 -6.67 7.13 -32.80
C CYS A 56 -7.59 7.42 -31.60
N ILE A 57 -7.89 8.69 -31.32
CA ILE A 57 -8.79 9.13 -30.24
C ILE A 57 -10.23 8.65 -30.50
N SER A 58 -10.75 8.83 -31.72
CA SER A 58 -12.09 8.38 -32.07
C SER A 58 -12.21 6.86 -31.97
N LYS A 59 -11.21 6.10 -32.45
CA LYS A 59 -11.15 4.65 -32.28
C LYS A 59 -11.06 4.21 -30.82
N TRP A 60 -10.41 4.99 -29.98
CA TRP A 60 -10.29 4.71 -28.55
C TRP A 60 -11.65 4.80 -27.86
N GLU A 61 -12.44 5.85 -28.13
CA GLU A 61 -13.78 6.02 -27.54
C GLU A 61 -14.75 4.93 -28.02
N GLU A 62 -14.72 4.57 -29.31
CA GLU A 62 -15.52 3.47 -29.87
C GLU A 62 -15.17 2.13 -29.21
N GLN A 63 -13.88 1.83 -29.06
CA GLN A 63 -13.44 0.61 -28.39
C GLN A 63 -13.84 0.60 -26.92
N LEU A 64 -13.77 1.73 -26.21
CA LEU A 64 -14.20 1.83 -24.82
C LEU A 64 -15.70 1.51 -24.69
N GLU A 65 -16.53 2.05 -25.58
CA GLU A 65 -17.96 1.75 -25.62
C GLU A 65 -18.21 0.25 -25.83
N GLU A 66 -17.52 -0.36 -26.80
CA GLU A 66 -17.63 -1.79 -27.09
C GLU A 66 -17.21 -2.65 -25.88
N TYR A 67 -16.08 -2.33 -25.24
CA TYR A 67 -15.60 -3.03 -24.06
C TYR A 67 -16.60 -2.94 -22.89
N LEU A 68 -17.12 -1.75 -22.61
CA LEU A 68 -18.11 -1.54 -21.54
C LEU A 68 -19.40 -2.31 -21.82
N ASN A 69 -19.88 -2.27 -23.06
CA ASN A 69 -21.11 -2.97 -23.46
C ASN A 69 -20.94 -4.49 -23.43
N THR A 70 -19.81 -5.00 -23.88
CA THR A 70 -19.52 -6.44 -23.86
C THR A 70 -19.40 -6.97 -22.43
N ARG A 71 -18.73 -6.22 -21.55
CA ARG A 71 -18.47 -6.66 -20.16
C ARG A 71 -19.66 -6.46 -19.22
N TYR A 72 -20.46 -5.40 -19.41
CA TYR A 72 -21.51 -5.00 -18.47
C TYR A 72 -22.91 -4.87 -19.08
N GLY A 73 -23.09 -5.20 -20.37
CA GLY A 73 -24.39 -5.18 -21.04
C GLY A 73 -25.10 -3.82 -20.98
N SER A 74 -26.35 -3.80 -20.53
CA SER A 74 -27.16 -2.58 -20.41
C SER A 74 -26.60 -1.55 -19.42
N ARG A 75 -25.84 -2.00 -18.40
CA ARG A 75 -25.10 -1.10 -17.49
C ARG A 75 -23.92 -0.44 -18.21
N GLY A 76 -23.29 -1.13 -19.17
CA GLY A 76 -22.21 -0.61 -20.00
C GLY A 76 -22.60 0.68 -20.73
N LYS A 77 -23.76 0.68 -21.41
CA LYS A 77 -24.28 1.87 -22.11
C LYS A 77 -24.47 3.07 -21.18
N LYS A 78 -24.99 2.84 -19.96
CA LYS A 78 -25.18 3.90 -18.96
C LYS A 78 -23.85 4.47 -18.48
N LEU A 79 -22.87 3.59 -18.22
CA LEU A 79 -21.52 3.99 -17.82
C LEU A 79 -20.83 4.79 -18.93
N TYR A 80 -20.87 4.31 -20.17
CA TYR A 80 -20.31 5.03 -21.31
C TYR A 80 -20.94 6.42 -21.44
N SER A 81 -22.27 6.53 -21.40
CA SER A 81 -22.94 7.84 -21.46
C SER A 81 -22.55 8.78 -20.32
N LYS A 82 -22.21 8.27 -19.13
CA LYS A 82 -21.75 9.08 -17.99
C LYS A 82 -20.32 9.58 -18.15
N TYR A 83 -19.44 8.76 -18.73
CA TYR A 83 -18.00 9.01 -18.84
C TYR A 83 -17.54 9.42 -20.25
N ARG A 84 -18.46 9.57 -21.20
CA ARG A 84 -18.15 10.03 -22.56
C ARG A 84 -17.49 11.41 -22.49
N GLY A 85 -16.32 11.55 -23.13
CA GLY A 85 -15.53 12.77 -23.08
C GLY A 85 -14.96 13.13 -21.70
N ALA A 86 -15.07 12.24 -20.70
CA ALA A 86 -14.54 12.51 -19.36
C ALA A 86 -13.02 12.36 -19.26
N PHE A 87 -12.42 11.59 -20.17
CA PHE A 87 -11.00 11.32 -20.24
C PHE A 87 -10.32 12.26 -21.22
N GLY A 88 -9.35 13.05 -20.76
CA GLY A 88 -8.58 13.95 -21.61
C GLY A 88 -7.63 13.23 -22.58
N GLU A 89 -7.17 13.94 -23.60
CA GLU A 89 -6.30 13.40 -24.66
C GLU A 89 -5.04 12.71 -24.12
N SER A 90 -4.38 13.31 -23.14
CA SER A 90 -3.17 12.73 -22.53
C SER A 90 -3.43 11.38 -21.86
N TYR A 91 -4.62 11.15 -21.33
CA TYR A 91 -5.02 9.88 -20.76
C TYR A 91 -5.22 8.82 -21.84
N GLN A 92 -5.92 9.18 -22.92
CA GLN A 92 -6.24 8.25 -24.02
C GLN A 92 -4.98 7.77 -24.76
N VAL A 93 -3.92 8.59 -24.79
CA VAL A 93 -2.61 8.20 -25.35
C VAL A 93 -1.90 7.15 -24.47
N MET A 94 -2.05 7.22 -23.14
CA MET A 94 -1.29 6.38 -22.21
C MET A 94 -2.05 5.14 -21.72
N VAL A 95 -3.38 5.17 -21.71
CA VAL A 95 -4.22 4.14 -21.10
C VAL A 95 -5.07 3.46 -22.17
N THR A 96 -5.10 2.13 -22.18
CA THR A 96 -5.91 1.40 -23.16
C THR A 96 -7.41 1.48 -22.84
N PRO A 97 -8.31 1.30 -23.82
CA PRO A 97 -9.75 1.28 -23.57
C PRO A 97 -10.18 0.22 -22.55
N GLU A 98 -9.50 -0.94 -22.53
CA GLU A 98 -9.74 -1.99 -21.55
C GLU A 98 -9.39 -1.52 -20.12
N GLN A 99 -8.23 -0.89 -19.94
CA GLN A 99 -7.83 -0.33 -18.65
C GLN A 99 -8.75 0.81 -18.21
N ALA A 100 -9.21 1.64 -19.15
CA ALA A 100 -10.15 2.71 -18.86
C ALA A 100 -11.51 2.18 -18.42
N ALA A 101 -11.98 1.05 -18.97
CA ALA A 101 -13.18 0.39 -18.47
C ALA A 101 -13.01 -0.11 -17.02
N GLU A 102 -11.82 -0.60 -16.65
CA GLU A 102 -11.49 -0.95 -15.26
C GLU A 102 -11.45 0.30 -14.36
N ASP A 103 -10.91 1.41 -14.85
CA ASP A 103 -10.86 2.68 -14.12
C ASP A 103 -12.27 3.27 -13.88
N ILE A 104 -13.18 3.14 -14.85
CA ILE A 104 -14.60 3.47 -14.67
C ILE A 104 -15.22 2.63 -13.56
N TYR A 105 -14.90 1.33 -13.51
CA TYR A 105 -15.42 0.45 -12.48
C TYR A 105 -14.95 0.86 -11.08
N ASP A 106 -13.66 1.15 -10.93
CA ASP A 106 -13.08 1.63 -9.67
C ASP A 106 -13.64 3.01 -9.26
N LEU A 107 -13.87 3.90 -10.22
CA LEU A 107 -14.53 5.19 -9.99
C LEU A 107 -15.96 5.02 -9.47
N GLU A 108 -16.76 4.11 -10.05
CA GLU A 108 -18.10 3.83 -9.52
C GLU A 108 -18.04 3.19 -8.14
N ALA A 109 -17.08 2.30 -7.88
CA ALA A 109 -16.90 1.65 -6.58
C ALA A 109 -16.43 2.62 -5.49
N SER A 110 -15.74 3.71 -5.87
CA SER A 110 -15.24 4.72 -4.92
C SER A 110 -16.34 5.46 -4.17
N GLU A 111 -17.56 5.52 -4.73
CA GLU A 111 -18.69 6.31 -4.22
C GLU A 111 -18.30 7.77 -3.87
N GLY A 112 -17.36 8.36 -4.61
CA GLY A 112 -16.88 9.73 -4.37
C GLY A 112 -15.98 9.87 -3.14
N LYS A 113 -15.35 8.79 -2.68
CA LYS A 113 -14.31 8.78 -1.63
C LYS A 113 -12.93 8.49 -2.23
N LEU A 114 -11.88 8.71 -1.44
CA LEU A 114 -10.53 8.29 -1.82
C LEU A 114 -10.51 6.77 -2.01
N PHE A 115 -10.13 6.34 -3.20
CA PHE A 115 -10.09 4.92 -3.55
C PHE A 115 -8.72 4.56 -4.12
N ILE A 116 -8.23 3.37 -3.77
CA ILE A 116 -6.92 2.88 -4.18
C ILE A 116 -7.08 1.48 -4.71
N SER A 117 -6.52 1.22 -5.88
CA SER A 117 -6.56 -0.10 -6.51
C SER A 117 -5.24 -0.44 -7.18
N TRP A 118 -5.09 -1.72 -7.51
CA TRP A 118 -3.95 -2.23 -8.29
C TRP A 118 -4.43 -2.53 -9.70
N GLY A 119 -3.77 -1.93 -10.68
CA GLY A 119 -4.01 -2.21 -12.09
C GLY A 119 -3.38 -3.53 -12.54
N LYS A 120 -3.59 -3.89 -13.80
CA LYS A 120 -2.91 -5.03 -14.42
C LYS A 120 -1.40 -4.82 -14.42
N THR A 121 -0.67 -5.78 -13.87
CA THR A 121 0.78 -5.69 -13.72
C THR A 121 1.52 -6.16 -14.96
N GLN A 122 2.68 -5.56 -15.19
CA GLN A 122 3.58 -5.98 -16.28
C GLN A 122 4.57 -7.00 -15.73
N LYS A 123 4.18 -8.28 -15.75
CA LYS A 123 4.96 -9.36 -15.12
C LYS A 123 6.39 -9.50 -15.66
N THR A 124 6.59 -9.17 -16.93
CA THR A 124 7.90 -9.17 -17.59
C THR A 124 8.85 -8.12 -17.02
N GLU A 125 8.31 -6.96 -16.61
CA GLU A 125 9.09 -5.82 -16.14
C GLU A 125 9.16 -5.73 -14.60
N LYS A 126 8.43 -6.59 -13.89
CA LYS A 126 8.30 -6.58 -12.42
C LYS A 126 7.78 -5.24 -11.88
N ILE A 127 6.86 -4.63 -12.63
CA ILE A 127 6.23 -3.36 -12.28
C ILE A 127 4.79 -3.60 -11.79
N SER A 128 4.48 -3.06 -10.62
CA SER A 128 3.14 -2.99 -10.06
C SER A 128 2.55 -1.62 -10.35
N ILE A 129 1.27 -1.57 -10.77
CA ILE A 129 0.59 -0.32 -11.10
C ILE A 129 -0.36 0.02 -9.96
N LEU A 130 -0.04 1.06 -9.17
CA LEU A 130 -0.91 1.57 -8.13
C LEU A 130 -1.72 2.74 -8.68
N LYS A 131 -3.04 2.67 -8.55
CA LYS A 131 -3.96 3.73 -8.96
C LYS A 131 -4.59 4.35 -7.72
N ILE A 132 -4.60 5.68 -7.65
CA ILE A 132 -5.21 6.45 -6.57
C ILE A 132 -6.22 7.41 -7.18
N PHE A 133 -7.49 7.23 -6.82
CA PHE A 133 -8.61 8.04 -7.26
C PHE A 133 -8.98 9.03 -6.14
N SER A 134 -8.70 10.31 -6.36
CA SER A 134 -8.91 11.39 -5.40
C SER A 134 -10.03 12.34 -5.87
N PRO A 135 -11.21 12.35 -5.23
CA PRO A 135 -12.37 13.12 -5.69
C PRO A 135 -12.35 14.61 -5.31
N LEU A 136 -11.57 15.01 -4.29
CA LEU A 136 -11.61 16.37 -3.75
C LEU A 136 -10.51 17.27 -4.32
N SER A 137 -9.32 16.73 -4.52
CA SER A 137 -8.15 17.52 -4.90
C SER A 137 -7.06 16.63 -5.49
N LYS A 138 -6.28 17.18 -6.43
CA LYS A 138 -5.04 16.57 -6.87
C LYS A 138 -4.11 16.35 -5.67
N LEU A 139 -3.65 15.13 -5.45
CA LEU A 139 -2.71 14.82 -4.37
C LEU A 139 -1.30 15.23 -4.80
N PRO A 140 -0.59 16.04 -3.98
CA PRO A 140 0.83 16.31 -4.23
C PRO A 140 1.65 15.02 -4.13
N ILE A 141 2.62 14.84 -5.02
CA ILE A 141 3.56 13.71 -4.97
C ILE A 141 4.27 13.67 -3.61
N SER A 142 4.64 14.84 -3.06
CA SER A 142 5.25 14.97 -1.73
C SER A 142 4.38 14.44 -0.58
N ARG A 143 3.06 14.30 -0.77
CA ARG A 143 2.15 13.67 0.20
C ARG A 143 2.07 12.16 0.01
N VAL A 144 2.09 11.67 -1.24
CA VAL A 144 1.91 10.26 -1.55
C VAL A 144 3.21 9.46 -1.38
N THR A 145 4.33 9.98 -1.89
CA THR A 145 5.62 9.28 -1.91
C THR A 145 6.09 8.83 -0.52
N PRO A 146 6.00 9.64 0.56
CA PRO A 146 6.39 9.18 1.90
C PRO A 146 5.61 7.95 2.36
N VAL A 147 4.31 7.88 2.06
CA VAL A 147 3.47 6.72 2.39
C VAL A 147 3.95 5.50 1.62
N LEU A 148 4.26 5.62 0.33
CA LEU A 148 4.74 4.51 -0.49
C LEU A 148 6.13 4.01 -0.05
N VAL A 149 7.03 4.91 0.31
CA VAL A 149 8.38 4.57 0.80
C VAL A 149 8.32 3.73 2.09
N HIS A 150 7.30 3.93 2.95
CA HIS A 150 7.10 3.10 4.14
C HIS A 150 6.77 1.63 3.85
N PHE A 151 6.38 1.28 2.62
CA PHE A 151 6.24 -0.10 2.15
C PHE A 151 7.49 -0.62 1.42
N SER A 152 8.58 0.15 1.44
CA SER A 152 9.79 -0.10 0.65
C SER A 152 9.54 -0.13 -0.86
N PHE A 153 8.54 0.64 -1.33
CA PHE A 153 8.29 0.83 -2.75
C PHE A 153 9.27 1.82 -3.37
N ILE A 154 9.78 1.46 -4.54
CA ILE A 154 10.49 2.36 -5.44
C ILE A 154 9.48 2.87 -6.45
N VAL A 155 9.21 4.17 -6.43
CA VAL A 155 8.37 4.83 -7.43
C VAL A 155 9.24 5.16 -8.63
N GLU A 156 8.96 4.52 -9.76
CA GLU A 156 9.72 4.73 -11.00
C GLU A 156 9.15 5.87 -11.83
N ASP A 157 7.83 5.98 -11.84
CA ASP A 157 7.10 6.90 -12.69
C ASP A 157 5.76 7.26 -12.04
N GLU A 158 5.29 8.47 -12.34
CA GLU A 158 4.02 9.00 -11.87
C GLU A 158 3.31 9.71 -13.01
N SER A 159 2.01 9.43 -13.17
CA SER A 159 1.16 10.12 -14.12
C SER A 159 -0.16 10.49 -13.47
N SER A 160 -0.50 11.77 -13.54
CA SER A 160 -1.74 12.33 -12.99
C SER A 160 -2.69 12.74 -14.12
N PHE A 161 -3.96 12.36 -14.01
CA PHE A 161 -5.02 12.75 -14.93
C PHE A 161 -6.21 13.31 -14.16
N GLU A 162 -6.92 14.26 -14.78
CA GLU A 162 -8.18 14.77 -14.26
C GLU A 162 -9.31 14.20 -15.11
N ILE A 163 -10.20 13.44 -14.48
CA ILE A 163 -11.36 12.81 -15.12
C ILE A 163 -12.59 13.64 -14.77
N LYS A 164 -13.20 14.29 -15.78
CA LYS A 164 -14.33 15.21 -15.60
C LYS A 164 -15.61 14.62 -16.13
N THR A 165 -16.52 14.24 -15.24
CA THR A 165 -17.90 13.94 -15.63
C THR A 165 -18.76 15.19 -15.52
N ALA A 166 -20.00 15.13 -16.02
CA ALA A 166 -20.95 16.24 -15.89
C ALA A 166 -21.27 16.63 -14.43
N LYS A 167 -21.01 15.76 -13.44
CA LYS A 167 -21.38 15.98 -12.03
C LYS A 167 -20.20 16.08 -11.08
N SER A 168 -19.05 15.53 -11.45
CA SER A 168 -17.87 15.45 -10.57
C SER A 168 -16.58 15.41 -11.36
N ALA A 169 -15.51 15.90 -10.74
CA ALA A 169 -14.15 15.71 -11.21
C ALA A 169 -13.42 14.79 -10.22
N VAL A 170 -12.61 13.87 -10.73
CA VAL A 170 -11.75 12.99 -9.94
C VAL A 170 -10.34 13.04 -10.50
N PHE A 171 -9.35 13.18 -9.63
CA PHE A 171 -7.95 13.09 -9.99
C PHE A 171 -7.49 11.63 -9.87
N LEU A 172 -7.07 11.05 -10.99
CA LEU A 172 -6.46 9.73 -11.04
C LEU A 172 -4.94 9.88 -11.06
N HIS A 173 -4.28 9.31 -10.06
CA HIS A 173 -2.83 9.19 -10.02
C HIS A 173 -2.43 7.74 -10.28
N ILE A 174 -1.54 7.53 -11.24
CA ILE A 174 -1.01 6.23 -11.60
C ILE A 174 0.48 6.22 -11.25
N PHE A 175 0.87 5.32 -10.35
CA PHE A 175 2.25 5.11 -9.94
C PHE A 175 2.75 3.78 -10.47
N LYS A 176 3.90 3.80 -11.16
CA LYS A 176 4.65 2.59 -11.50
C LYS A 176 5.60 2.28 -10.34
N ILE A 177 5.38 1.15 -9.69
CA ILE A 177 6.07 0.76 -8.47
C ILE A 177 6.89 -0.49 -8.72
N ARG A 178 8.14 -0.47 -8.25
CA ARG A 178 9.01 -1.63 -8.16
C ARG A 178 9.31 -1.98 -6.71
N LEU A 179 9.37 -3.27 -6.42
CA LEU A 179 9.85 -3.79 -5.14
C LEU A 179 11.30 -4.25 -5.27
N LEU A 180 12.10 -4.06 -4.22
CA LEU A 180 13.52 -4.46 -4.19
C LEU A 180 13.73 -5.96 -4.42
N ASN A 181 12.82 -6.80 -3.92
CA ASN A 181 12.86 -8.25 -4.12
C ASN A 181 12.35 -8.70 -5.51
N GLY A 182 11.89 -7.77 -6.35
CA GLY A 182 11.34 -8.06 -7.68
C GLY A 182 9.98 -8.76 -7.67
N ASN A 183 9.31 -8.84 -6.51
CA ASN A 183 7.93 -9.31 -6.43
C ASN A 183 6.99 -8.26 -7.04
N ILE A 184 5.76 -8.69 -7.32
CA ILE A 184 4.73 -7.87 -7.94
C ILE A 184 3.50 -7.91 -7.03
N ILE A 185 2.83 -6.76 -6.90
CA ILE A 185 1.56 -6.62 -6.20
C ILE A 185 0.45 -6.53 -7.24
N ASP A 186 -0.42 -7.52 -7.22
CA ASP A 186 -1.64 -7.60 -8.03
C ASP A 186 -2.87 -7.25 -7.19
N ASN A 187 -4.04 -7.14 -7.83
CA ASN A 187 -5.33 -6.96 -7.17
C ASN A 187 -5.86 -8.23 -6.46
N ASN A 188 -4.98 -8.91 -5.71
CA ASN A 188 -5.30 -10.05 -4.85
C ASN A 188 -5.61 -9.57 -3.42
N GLU A 189 -5.86 -10.49 -2.48
CA GLU A 189 -6.18 -10.14 -1.09
C GLU A 189 -5.09 -9.29 -0.42
N MET A 190 -3.82 -9.65 -0.61
CA MET A 190 -2.69 -8.87 -0.08
C MET A 190 -2.63 -7.47 -0.69
N GLY A 191 -2.81 -7.35 -2.00
CA GLY A 191 -2.85 -6.06 -2.70
C GLY A 191 -3.98 -5.18 -2.18
N LYS A 192 -5.17 -5.74 -1.96
CA LYS A 192 -6.31 -5.02 -1.36
C LYS A 192 -5.99 -4.53 0.06
N MET A 193 -5.39 -5.37 0.90
CA MET A 193 -4.96 -4.98 2.25
C MET A 193 -3.93 -3.83 2.22
N ILE A 194 -2.97 -3.89 1.29
CA ILE A 194 -1.99 -2.81 1.09
C ILE A 194 -2.67 -1.53 0.62
N ALA A 195 -3.58 -1.62 -0.37
CA ALA A 195 -4.33 -0.49 -0.88
C ALA A 195 -5.16 0.19 0.22
N ASP A 196 -5.84 -0.59 1.06
CA ASP A 196 -6.56 -0.08 2.22
C ASP A 196 -5.64 0.59 3.25
N CYS A 197 -4.48 0.01 3.53
CA CYS A 197 -3.51 0.63 4.43
C CYS A 197 -2.95 1.95 3.88
N ILE A 198 -2.65 2.03 2.57
CA ILE A 198 -2.24 3.28 1.92
C ILE A 198 -3.36 4.32 1.98
N ARG A 199 -4.62 3.90 1.74
CA ARG A 199 -5.79 4.80 1.81
C ARG A 199 -5.91 5.39 3.21
N GLU A 200 -5.90 4.55 4.25
CA GLU A 200 -5.98 5.01 5.64
C GLU A 200 -4.80 5.89 6.05
N ALA A 201 -3.61 5.63 5.52
CA ALA A 201 -2.43 6.45 5.75
C ALA A 201 -2.59 7.85 5.11
N LEU A 202 -3.04 7.92 3.85
CA LEU A 202 -3.29 9.18 3.13
C LEU A 202 -4.44 9.99 3.75
N GLU A 203 -5.45 9.32 4.31
CA GLU A 203 -6.53 9.94 5.08
C GLU A 203 -6.11 10.33 6.51
N GLU A 204 -4.84 10.12 6.89
CA GLU A 204 -4.30 10.42 8.22
C GLU A 204 -5.00 9.66 9.36
N LYS A 205 -5.71 8.56 9.06
CA LYS A 205 -6.46 7.76 10.04
C LYS A 205 -5.59 6.78 10.81
N THR A 206 -4.45 6.39 10.24
CA THR A 206 -3.53 5.43 10.86
C THR A 206 -2.09 5.96 10.91
N VAL A 207 -1.32 5.40 11.85
CA VAL A 207 0.14 5.59 11.89
C VAL A 207 0.73 4.79 10.74
N HIS A 208 1.61 5.44 9.98
CA HIS A 208 2.33 4.81 8.89
C HIS A 208 3.83 5.01 9.10
N ASP A 209 4.56 3.91 9.07
CA ASP A 209 6.01 3.86 9.21
C ASP A 209 6.55 2.63 8.46
N SER A 210 7.87 2.45 8.47
CA SER A 210 8.55 1.37 7.75
C SER A 210 8.12 -0.05 8.12
N LEU A 211 7.38 -0.28 9.23
CA LEU A 211 6.82 -1.61 9.51
C LEU A 211 5.79 -2.05 8.48
N ASN A 212 5.23 -1.13 7.68
CA ASN A 212 4.35 -1.47 6.57
C ASN A 212 5.01 -2.42 5.56
N THR A 213 6.33 -2.43 5.44
CA THR A 213 7.06 -3.41 4.64
C THR A 213 6.76 -4.86 5.03
N LEU A 214 6.42 -5.14 6.30
CA LEU A 214 6.08 -6.48 6.78
C LEU A 214 4.73 -7.02 6.24
N MET A 215 3.84 -6.16 5.71
CA MET A 215 2.69 -6.63 4.93
C MET A 215 3.13 -7.44 3.72
N ILE A 216 4.25 -7.06 3.11
CA ILE A 216 4.78 -7.68 1.90
C ILE A 216 5.72 -8.83 2.25
N THR A 217 6.66 -8.60 3.17
CA THR A 217 7.73 -9.57 3.45
C THR A 217 7.30 -10.70 4.39
N ALA A 218 6.34 -10.45 5.29
CA ALA A 218 5.84 -11.44 6.24
C ALA A 218 4.35 -11.79 6.05
N GLY A 219 3.62 -11.02 5.23
CA GLY A 219 2.18 -11.18 5.04
C GLY A 219 1.37 -10.77 6.26
N LEU A 220 1.88 -9.82 7.06
CA LEU A 220 1.19 -9.34 8.26
C LEU A 220 0.05 -8.40 7.91
N ALA A 221 -1.09 -8.55 8.58
CA ALA A 221 -2.22 -7.63 8.45
C ALA A 221 -1.99 -6.31 9.20
N THR A 222 -2.73 -5.26 8.83
CA THR A 222 -2.66 -3.93 9.48
C THR A 222 -2.74 -4.01 11.00
N LYS A 223 -3.67 -4.83 11.52
CA LYS A 223 -3.86 -5.00 12.97
C LYS A 223 -2.65 -5.66 13.65
N GLU A 224 -1.97 -6.56 12.95
CA GLU A 224 -0.75 -7.22 13.44
C GLU A 224 0.45 -6.25 13.45
N LEU A 225 0.52 -5.32 12.49
CA LEU A 225 1.50 -4.23 12.53
C LEU A 225 1.25 -3.27 13.68
N GLU A 226 -0.01 -2.93 13.97
CA GLU A 226 -0.36 -2.11 15.14
C GLU A 226 0.06 -2.78 16.46
N LEU A 227 -0.01 -4.12 16.55
CA LEU A 227 0.51 -4.87 17.68
C LEU A 227 2.04 -4.71 17.81
N LEU A 228 2.79 -4.86 16.72
CA LEU A 228 4.24 -4.66 16.74
C LEU A 228 4.61 -3.21 17.11
N ARG A 229 3.86 -2.22 16.60
CA ARG A 229 4.01 -0.81 16.99
C ARG A 229 3.75 -0.60 18.48
N THR A 230 2.69 -1.23 19.02
CA THR A 230 2.36 -1.19 20.44
C THR A 230 3.52 -1.71 21.29
N ILE A 231 4.05 -2.89 20.97
CA ILE A 231 5.16 -3.51 21.71
C ILE A 231 6.42 -2.66 21.61
N ARG A 232 6.76 -2.17 20.41
CA ARG A 232 7.89 -1.28 20.17
C ARG A 232 7.81 -0.01 21.02
N ASN A 233 6.65 0.66 21.00
CA ASN A 233 6.47 1.94 21.68
C ASN A 233 6.51 1.76 23.20
N TYR A 234 5.90 0.68 23.73
CA TYR A 234 6.05 0.30 25.13
C TYR A 234 7.51 0.03 25.50
N ALA A 235 8.21 -0.82 24.76
CA ALA A 235 9.58 -1.19 25.08
C ALA A 235 10.55 0.00 24.97
N ARG A 236 10.23 0.98 24.12
CA ARG A 236 10.92 2.28 24.10
C ARG A 236 10.61 3.16 25.30
N GLN A 237 9.37 3.19 25.79
CA GLN A 237 8.98 3.96 26.98
C GLN A 237 9.86 3.59 28.19
N ILE A 238 10.19 2.30 28.33
CA ILE A 238 11.05 1.79 29.40
C ILE A 238 12.54 1.77 29.04
N SER A 239 12.94 2.38 27.92
CA SER A 239 14.33 2.41 27.43
C SER A 239 14.98 1.02 27.21
N ALA A 240 14.17 0.01 26.89
CA ALA A 240 14.64 -1.35 26.60
C ALA A 240 15.04 -1.56 25.13
N LEU A 241 14.60 -0.67 24.23
CA LEU A 241 14.91 -0.71 22.78
C LEU A 241 15.71 0.50 22.32
N PRO A 242 16.44 0.36 21.19
CA PRO A 242 17.10 1.48 20.51
C PRO A 242 16.09 2.42 19.81
N ALA A 243 16.57 3.21 18.85
CA ALA A 243 15.74 4.14 18.08
C ALA A 243 14.61 3.41 17.31
N ARG A 244 13.52 4.13 16.97
CA ARG A 244 12.32 3.56 16.32
C ARG A 244 12.68 2.97 14.96
N SER A 245 13.49 3.71 14.20
CA SER A 245 14.02 3.28 12.90
C SER A 245 14.84 1.99 13.02
N GLU A 246 15.72 1.90 14.01
CA GLU A 246 16.57 0.73 14.23
C GLU A 246 15.76 -0.51 14.62
N ALA A 247 14.84 -0.37 15.59
CA ALA A 247 13.94 -1.46 15.96
C ALA A 247 13.06 -1.93 14.79
N ASN A 248 12.57 -1.00 13.97
CA ASN A 248 11.83 -1.33 12.76
C ASN A 248 12.71 -2.08 11.76
N ASN A 249 13.92 -1.60 11.51
CA ASN A 249 14.85 -2.23 10.57
C ASN A 249 15.16 -3.66 10.99
N THR A 250 15.40 -3.93 12.28
CA THR A 250 15.56 -5.30 12.78
C THR A 250 14.35 -6.18 12.45
N LEU A 251 13.12 -5.71 12.73
CA LEU A 251 11.92 -6.49 12.43
C LEU A 251 11.76 -6.75 10.92
N ILE A 252 12.08 -5.75 10.08
CA ILE A 252 12.00 -5.83 8.61
C ILE A 252 13.05 -6.80 8.06
N SER A 253 14.26 -6.80 8.60
CA SER A 253 15.35 -7.73 8.24
C SER A 253 15.03 -9.18 8.64
N HIS A 254 14.20 -9.37 9.67
CA HIS A 254 13.79 -10.68 10.18
C HIS A 254 12.27 -10.91 10.07
N PRO A 255 11.71 -11.02 8.84
CA PRO A 255 10.27 -11.14 8.64
C PRO A 255 9.68 -12.42 9.25
N GLU A 256 10.42 -13.53 9.26
CA GLU A 256 9.97 -14.76 9.93
C GLU A 256 9.87 -14.57 11.45
N ALA A 257 10.85 -13.95 12.09
CA ALA A 257 10.80 -13.64 13.52
C ALA A 257 9.62 -12.72 13.85
N SER A 258 9.42 -11.67 13.06
CA SER A 258 8.28 -10.75 13.20
C SER A 258 6.95 -11.48 13.12
N LYS A 259 6.81 -12.41 12.17
CA LYS A 259 5.61 -13.26 12.04
C LYS A 259 5.42 -14.20 13.22
N LEU A 260 6.50 -14.85 13.68
CA LEU A 260 6.46 -15.73 14.84
C LEU A 260 6.05 -14.97 16.10
N LEU A 261 6.54 -13.75 16.33
CA LEU A 261 6.14 -12.92 17.46
C LEU A 261 4.63 -12.65 17.48
N VAL A 262 4.06 -12.26 16.34
CA VAL A 262 2.61 -12.04 16.20
C VAL A 262 1.82 -13.34 16.43
N GLN A 263 2.31 -14.47 15.90
CA GLN A 263 1.70 -15.78 16.09
C GLN A 263 1.73 -16.24 17.55
N ILE A 264 2.86 -16.05 18.25
CA ILE A 264 3.02 -16.34 19.68
C ILE A 264 2.02 -15.52 20.50
N PHE A 265 1.95 -14.20 20.25
CA PHE A 265 0.98 -13.34 20.91
C PHE A 265 -0.46 -13.82 20.66
N SER A 266 -0.75 -14.16 19.40
CA SER A 266 -2.09 -14.60 19.02
C SER A 266 -2.47 -15.93 19.63
N SER A 267 -1.57 -16.91 19.64
CA SER A 267 -1.78 -18.19 20.30
C SER A 267 -1.97 -18.05 21.80
N LYS A 268 -1.28 -17.10 22.46
CA LYS A 268 -1.40 -16.87 23.90
C LYS A 268 -2.74 -16.25 24.30
N PHE A 269 -3.24 -15.29 23.52
CA PHE A 269 -4.38 -14.45 23.91
C PHE A 269 -5.67 -14.69 23.11
N SER A 270 -5.63 -15.51 22.06
CA SER A 270 -6.81 -15.85 21.27
C SER A 270 -7.96 -16.34 22.18
N PRO A 271 -9.20 -15.84 21.99
CA PRO A 271 -10.40 -16.36 22.65
C PRO A 271 -10.69 -17.82 22.27
N ASP A 272 -10.31 -18.22 21.05
CA ASP A 272 -10.35 -19.60 20.62
C ASP A 272 -9.20 -20.38 21.27
N ASN A 273 -9.56 -21.23 22.24
CA ASN A 273 -8.65 -22.06 23.02
C ASN A 273 -7.88 -23.09 22.17
N SER A 274 -8.36 -23.44 20.97
CA SER A 274 -7.67 -24.38 20.09
C SER A 274 -6.28 -23.88 19.69
N LYS A 275 -6.12 -22.55 19.53
CA LYS A 275 -4.86 -21.90 19.12
C LYS A 275 -3.78 -21.91 20.20
N ARG A 276 -4.13 -22.17 21.47
CA ARG A 276 -3.16 -22.27 22.57
C ARG A 276 -2.29 -23.51 22.48
N LYS A 277 -2.77 -24.58 21.83
CA LYS A 277 -2.06 -25.86 21.72
C LYS A 277 -0.71 -25.74 21.00
N ASN A 278 -0.55 -24.73 20.15
CA ASN A 278 0.67 -24.54 19.35
C ASN A 278 1.66 -23.55 19.96
N LEU A 279 1.39 -22.99 21.15
CA LEU A 279 2.20 -21.93 21.73
C LEU A 279 3.66 -22.36 21.95
N ASP A 280 3.89 -23.51 22.60
CA ASP A 280 5.24 -23.99 22.90
C ASP A 280 6.03 -24.30 21.62
N HIS A 281 5.36 -24.84 20.60
CA HIS A 281 5.98 -25.08 19.30
C HIS A 281 6.43 -23.77 18.62
N LEU A 282 5.59 -22.73 18.65
CA LEU A 282 5.92 -21.41 18.10
C LEU A 282 7.08 -20.74 18.86
N ILE A 283 7.09 -20.86 20.20
CA ILE A 283 8.19 -20.34 21.03
C ILE A 283 9.49 -21.07 20.70
N ASN A 284 9.47 -22.40 20.57
CA ASN A 284 10.65 -23.18 20.21
C ASN A 284 11.19 -22.79 18.82
N ARG A 285 10.30 -22.62 17.83
CA ARG A 285 10.68 -22.13 16.49
C ARG A 285 11.31 -20.74 16.56
N PHE A 286 10.76 -19.83 17.36
CA PHE A 286 11.32 -18.50 17.54
C PHE A 286 12.71 -18.54 18.20
N MET A 287 12.90 -19.37 19.23
CA MET A 287 14.21 -19.55 19.87
C MET A 287 15.25 -20.16 18.91
N GLN A 288 14.84 -21.12 18.07
CA GLN A 288 15.70 -21.67 17.01
C GLN A 288 16.05 -20.59 15.98
N TYR A 289 15.09 -19.76 15.58
CA TYR A 289 15.36 -18.65 14.67
C TYR A 289 16.38 -17.68 15.29
N LEU A 290 16.22 -17.32 16.57
CA LEU A 290 17.16 -16.45 17.28
C LEU A 290 18.60 -16.97 17.27
N SER A 291 18.81 -18.30 17.37
CA SER A 291 20.17 -18.86 17.27
C SER A 291 20.86 -18.66 15.91
N SER A 292 20.09 -18.30 14.86
CA SER A 292 20.63 -17.99 13.54
C SER A 292 20.95 -16.51 13.34
N VAL A 293 20.54 -15.63 14.27
CA VAL A 293 20.76 -14.18 14.18
C VAL A 293 22.20 -13.87 14.58
N THR A 294 22.96 -13.28 13.67
CA THR A 294 24.40 -13.02 13.86
C THR A 294 24.67 -11.71 14.60
N SER A 295 23.81 -10.70 14.42
CA SER A 295 23.94 -9.41 15.09
C SER A 295 23.39 -9.47 16.51
N ILE A 296 24.24 -9.13 17.49
CA ILE A 296 23.88 -9.10 18.92
C ILE A 296 22.77 -8.08 19.19
N ASP A 297 22.77 -6.94 18.51
CA ASP A 297 21.78 -5.89 18.72
C ASP A 297 20.42 -6.24 18.09
N GLU A 298 20.42 -6.96 16.96
CA GLU A 298 19.20 -7.50 16.35
C GLU A 298 18.60 -8.60 17.22
N ASP A 299 19.41 -9.56 17.69
CA ASP A 299 18.99 -10.61 18.63
C ASP A 299 18.41 -9.99 19.91
N ARG A 300 19.10 -9.00 20.49
CA ARG A 300 18.62 -8.27 21.68
C ARG A 300 17.26 -7.62 21.43
N THR A 301 17.08 -6.95 20.30
CA THR A 301 15.82 -6.31 19.93
C THR A 301 14.70 -7.34 19.85
N LEU A 302 14.90 -8.45 19.11
CA LEU A 302 13.90 -9.51 18.98
C LEU A 302 13.55 -10.15 20.33
N ARG A 303 14.55 -10.36 21.22
CA ARG A 303 14.32 -10.84 22.59
C ARG A 303 13.50 -9.89 23.44
N VAL A 304 13.68 -8.58 23.29
CA VAL A 304 12.86 -7.59 24.00
C VAL A 304 11.40 -7.68 23.55
N PHE A 305 11.12 -7.78 22.25
CA PHE A 305 9.75 -7.99 21.76
C PHE A 305 9.13 -9.26 22.34
N PHE A 306 9.88 -10.36 22.31
CA PHE A 306 9.44 -11.62 22.90
C PHE A 306 9.15 -11.50 24.40
N ASN A 307 10.03 -10.88 25.17
CA ASN A 307 9.87 -10.70 26.62
C ASN A 307 8.63 -9.87 26.98
N VAL A 308 8.29 -8.84 26.19
CA VAL A 308 7.05 -8.07 26.38
C VAL A 308 5.83 -8.96 26.17
N ILE A 309 5.82 -9.78 25.12
CA ILE A 309 4.72 -10.73 24.83
C ILE A 309 4.61 -11.77 25.95
N GLU A 310 5.74 -12.30 26.43
CA GLU A 310 5.80 -13.27 27.51
C GLU A 310 5.29 -12.68 28.83
N SER A 311 5.64 -11.43 29.12
CA SER A 311 5.23 -10.72 30.34
C SER A 311 3.80 -10.20 30.31
N ALA A 312 3.14 -10.21 29.14
CA ALA A 312 1.74 -9.81 29.02
C ALA A 312 0.79 -10.81 29.71
N LEU A 313 -0.22 -10.28 30.38
CA LEU A 313 -1.19 -11.02 31.19
C LEU A 313 -2.61 -11.00 30.58
N ARG A 314 -3.00 -9.89 29.96
CA ARG A 314 -4.29 -9.74 29.27
C ARG A 314 -4.21 -8.64 28.23
N THR A 315 -5.09 -8.71 27.24
CA THR A 315 -5.20 -7.70 26.20
C THR A 315 -6.65 -7.59 25.71
N ASN A 316 -7.01 -6.41 25.18
CA ASN A 316 -8.26 -6.20 24.44
C ASN A 316 -8.11 -6.42 22.93
N TYR A 317 -6.93 -6.85 22.45
CA TYR A 317 -6.60 -6.96 21.02
C TYR A 317 -7.65 -7.74 20.20
N PHE A 318 -8.28 -8.75 20.79
CA PHE A 318 -9.28 -9.59 20.12
C PHE A 318 -10.72 -9.05 20.17
N LEU A 319 -10.95 -7.90 20.80
CA LEU A 319 -12.27 -7.26 20.79
C LEU A 319 -12.51 -6.59 19.42
N PRO A 320 -13.63 -6.91 18.71
CA PRO A 320 -13.90 -6.38 17.37
C PRO A 320 -14.00 -4.84 17.34
N GLU A 321 -14.66 -4.25 18.34
CA GLU A 321 -14.97 -2.81 18.39
C GLU A 321 -13.82 -1.94 18.94
N SER A 322 -12.69 -2.54 19.30
CA SER A 322 -11.63 -1.81 19.98
C SER A 322 -10.80 -0.98 19.00
N LYS A 323 -10.87 0.35 19.14
CA LYS A 323 -10.02 1.31 18.40
C LYS A 323 -8.60 1.42 18.97
N THR A 324 -8.31 0.75 20.09
CA THR A 324 -7.01 0.79 20.78
C THR A 324 -6.54 -0.60 21.14
N ILE A 325 -5.23 -0.77 21.28
CA ILE A 325 -4.60 -1.97 21.82
C ILE A 325 -4.12 -1.64 23.23
N ALA A 326 -4.69 -2.35 24.20
CA ALA A 326 -4.31 -2.30 25.60
C ALA A 326 -3.68 -3.64 26.01
N ILE A 327 -2.53 -3.59 26.66
CA ILE A 327 -1.81 -4.76 27.15
C ILE A 327 -1.50 -4.56 28.64
N LYS A 328 -1.99 -5.46 29.49
CA LYS A 328 -1.59 -5.51 30.91
C LYS A 328 -0.34 -6.37 31.06
N LEU A 329 0.68 -5.83 31.70
CA LEU A 329 2.01 -6.43 31.81
C LEU A 329 2.35 -6.74 33.28
N ASP A 330 3.08 -7.83 33.48
CA ASP A 330 3.78 -8.12 34.72
C ASP A 330 5.15 -7.46 34.71
N CYS A 331 5.22 -6.24 35.25
CA CYS A 331 6.43 -5.43 35.33
C CYS A 331 7.62 -6.12 36.01
N SER A 332 7.38 -7.11 36.89
CA SER A 332 8.46 -7.87 37.52
C SER A 332 9.26 -8.72 36.52
N LYS A 333 8.61 -9.12 35.41
CA LYS A 333 9.17 -9.99 34.36
C LYS A 333 9.74 -9.23 33.15
N ILE A 334 9.53 -7.91 33.12
CA ILE A 334 10.00 -7.07 32.01
C ILE A 334 11.50 -6.86 32.13
N TYR A 335 12.21 -7.26 31.08
CA TYR A 335 13.65 -7.06 30.94
C TYR A 335 13.98 -5.57 30.87
N ARG A 336 15.02 -5.15 31.62
CA ARG A 336 15.51 -3.75 31.70
C ARG A 336 14.48 -2.71 32.14
N MET A 337 13.40 -3.12 32.81
CA MET A 337 12.49 -2.14 33.41
C MET A 337 13.23 -1.33 34.50
N PRO A 338 13.13 0.01 34.49
CA PRO A 338 13.75 0.86 35.50
C PRO A 338 13.07 0.70 36.86
N GLU A 339 13.82 0.94 37.93
CA GLU A 339 13.28 1.02 39.29
C GLU A 339 12.68 2.42 39.57
N PRO A 340 11.63 2.54 40.41
CA PRO A 340 10.89 1.44 41.04
C PRO A 340 9.93 0.74 40.07
N ARG A 341 9.95 -0.59 40.04
CA ARG A 341 9.03 -1.36 39.19
C ARG A 341 7.60 -1.33 39.76
N PRO A 342 6.60 -0.87 38.98
CA PRO A 342 5.20 -1.06 39.35
C PRO A 342 4.89 -2.55 39.54
N TRP A 343 3.84 -2.89 40.30
CA TRP A 343 3.32 -4.24 40.29
C TRP A 343 2.76 -4.61 38.91
N ARG A 344 1.97 -3.72 38.30
CA ARG A 344 1.42 -3.92 36.95
C ARG A 344 1.36 -2.60 36.18
N GLU A 345 1.52 -2.70 34.88
CA GLU A 345 1.30 -1.62 33.94
C GLU A 345 0.26 -2.04 32.92
N ILE A 346 -0.64 -1.13 32.54
CA ILE A 346 -1.53 -1.29 31.40
C ILE A 346 -1.11 -0.23 30.39
N TYR A 347 -0.42 -0.66 29.35
CA TYR A 347 -0.04 0.21 28.24
C TYR A 347 -1.16 0.22 27.20
N VAL A 348 -1.52 1.41 26.72
CA VAL A 348 -2.59 1.63 25.75
C VAL A 348 -2.03 2.40 24.56
N TYR A 349 -2.24 1.86 23.37
CA TYR A 349 -1.83 2.44 22.10
C TYR A 349 -3.06 2.58 21.19
N GLY A 350 -3.33 3.80 20.73
CA GLY A 350 -4.48 4.15 19.89
C GLY A 350 -4.08 4.72 18.53
N GLY A 351 -2.95 4.28 17.98
CA GLY A 351 -2.43 4.81 16.72
C GLY A 351 -2.11 6.30 16.84
N LYS A 352 -2.72 7.13 15.98
CA LYS A 352 -2.52 8.59 15.97
C LYS A 352 -3.27 9.34 17.07
N VAL A 353 -4.21 8.69 17.75
CA VAL A 353 -5.13 9.38 18.66
C VAL A 353 -4.52 9.59 20.04
N MET A 354 -3.96 8.53 20.64
CA MET A 354 -3.37 8.60 21.97
C MET A 354 -2.41 7.45 22.26
N GLU A 355 -1.47 7.71 23.17
CA GLU A 355 -0.74 6.70 23.92
C GLU A 355 -0.91 7.00 25.42
N GLY A 356 -0.97 5.97 26.25
CA GLY A 356 -1.09 6.15 27.69
C GLY A 356 -0.72 4.91 28.46
N CYS A 357 -0.37 5.10 29.73
CA CYS A 357 -0.11 3.99 30.65
C CYS A 357 -0.90 4.17 31.95
N HIS A 358 -1.29 3.05 32.54
CA HIS A 358 -1.84 3.01 33.89
C HIS A 358 -0.96 2.13 34.77
N LEU A 359 -0.28 2.75 35.73
CA LEU A 359 0.66 2.11 36.63
C LEU A 359 -0.01 1.74 37.95
N ARG A 360 0.28 0.54 38.45
CA ARG A 360 -0.22 0.06 39.73
C ARG A 360 0.93 -0.38 40.61
N GLY A 361 1.07 0.21 41.80
CA GLY A 361 2.06 -0.21 42.80
C GLY A 361 1.72 -1.51 43.55
N GLY A 362 0.48 -1.98 43.47
CA GLY A 362 0.05 -3.23 44.13
C GLY A 362 -1.34 -3.72 43.75
N PRO A 363 -1.80 -4.83 44.37
CA PRO A 363 -3.13 -5.43 44.15
C PRO A 363 -4.30 -4.49 44.41
N VAL A 364 -4.10 -3.52 45.30
CA VAL A 364 -4.98 -2.37 45.51
C VAL A 364 -4.12 -1.13 45.32
N ALA A 365 -4.46 -0.30 44.35
CA ALA A 365 -3.72 0.93 44.04
C ALA A 365 -4.73 2.09 43.95
N ARG A 366 -4.36 3.26 44.49
CA ARG A 366 -5.10 4.51 44.36
C ARG A 366 -4.19 5.52 43.66
N GLY A 367 -4.73 6.29 42.73
CA GLY A 367 -3.98 7.27 41.96
C GLY A 367 -4.90 8.05 41.03
N GLY A 368 -4.44 9.23 40.58
CA GLY A 368 -5.12 10.05 39.57
C GLY A 368 -4.68 9.70 38.15
N ILE A 369 -5.38 10.26 37.17
CA ILE A 369 -4.98 10.26 35.75
C ILE A 369 -4.17 11.54 35.52
N ARG A 370 -3.08 11.44 34.75
CA ARG A 370 -2.28 12.58 34.32
C ARG A 370 -2.32 12.68 32.81
#